data_AF-A0A1V5GRK9-F1
#
_entry.id   AF-A0A1V5GRK9-F1
#
_cell.length_a   1.000
_cell.length_b   1.000
_cell.length_c   1.000
_cell.angle_alpha   90.00
_cell.angle_beta   90.00
_cell.angle_gamma   90.00
#
_symmetry.space_group_name_H-M   'P 1'
#
loop_
_entity.id
_entity.type
_entity.pdbx_description
1 polymer ?
#
loop_
_entity_poly.entity_id
_entity_poly.type
_entity_poly.pdbx_seq_one_letter_code
_entity_poly.pdbx_strand_id
1 'polypeptide(L)'
;MAPGAHFLPNCLRIPSERIVQSVGQCEVFEAALQFTRTEGILPAPESAHAIRAAIDQAIEAREKGEKRVILFNLSGHVFLDLAAYNQYLHNGMQNGSVAESQLADLAQRLPKVKLE
;
A
#
# COMPACT_ATOMS: atom_id res chain seq x y z
N MET A 1 29.28 2.01 23.74
CA MET A 1 28.56 3.27 24.01
C MET A 1 28.94 4.23 22.90
N ALA A 2 28.09 4.38 21.87
CA ALA A 2 28.36 5.25 20.74
C ALA A 2 27.64 6.59 20.96
N PRO A 3 28.36 7.73 20.92
CA PRO A 3 27.82 9.06 21.21
C PRO A 3 27.09 9.63 19.98
N GLY A 4 26.02 10.40 20.20
CA GLY A 4 25.48 11.32 19.19
C GLY A 4 24.09 11.02 18.62
N ALA A 5 23.20 10.33 19.32
CA ALA A 5 21.79 10.27 18.92
C ALA A 5 21.08 11.59 19.26
N HIS A 6 21.19 12.58 18.35
CA HIS A 6 20.23 13.68 18.33
C HIS A 6 18.86 13.14 17.93
N PHE A 7 17.94 13.18 18.90
CA PHE A 7 16.56 12.76 18.78
C PHE A 7 15.80 13.81 17.94
N LEU A 8 15.49 13.51 16.68
CA LEU A 8 14.55 14.28 15.87
C LEU A 8 13.20 13.53 15.86
N PRO A 9 12.12 14.10 16.42
CA PRO A 9 10.89 13.37 16.69
C PRO A 9 9.97 13.14 15.47
N ASN A 10 10.45 13.25 14.21
CA ASN A 10 9.56 13.11 13.04
C ASN A 10 10.20 12.61 11.73
N CYS A 11 11.33 11.92 11.77
CA CYS A 11 11.88 11.29 10.56
C CYS A 11 12.01 9.77 10.75
N LEU A 12 11.15 9.03 10.06
CA LEU A 12 11.29 7.59 9.90
C LEU A 12 12.59 7.30 9.14
N ARG A 13 13.59 6.77 9.84
CA ARG A 13 14.82 6.27 9.21
C ARG A 13 14.46 4.96 8.53
N ILE A 14 14.24 4.99 7.21
CA ILE A 14 14.09 3.79 6.38
C ILE A 14 15.48 3.16 6.24
N PRO A 15 15.81 2.06 6.94
CA PRO A 15 17.07 1.38 6.75
C PRO A 15 16.95 0.57 5.46
N SER A 16 17.54 1.08 4.37
CA SER A 16 18.05 0.42 3.14
C SER A 16 17.47 -0.90 2.56
N GLU A 17 16.36 -1.45 3.03
CA GLU A 17 15.83 -2.73 2.54
C GLU A 17 14.34 -2.62 2.22
N ARG A 18 14.08 -2.66 0.91
CA ARG A 18 12.83 -2.59 0.15
C ARG A 18 12.22 -1.20 -0.10
N ILE A 19 12.54 -0.78 -1.32
CA ILE A 19 12.02 0.27 -2.18
C ILE A 19 10.56 -0.05 -2.54
N VAL A 20 9.72 0.99 -2.54
CA VAL A 20 8.28 1.02 -2.84
C VAL A 20 7.82 -0.08 -3.83
N GLN A 21 6.77 -0.82 -3.45
CA GLN A 21 6.15 -1.83 -4.31
C GLN A 21 4.68 -1.51 -4.57
N SER A 22 4.26 -1.61 -5.83
CA SER A 22 2.84 -1.56 -6.20
C SER A 22 2.23 -2.95 -6.07
N VAL A 23 1.00 -3.00 -5.58
CA VAL A 23 0.21 -4.23 -5.39
C VAL A 23 -1.07 -4.15 -6.21
N GLY A 24 -1.59 -5.29 -6.66
CA GLY A 24 -2.82 -5.32 -7.44
C GLY A 24 -4.03 -4.93 -6.60
N GLN A 25 -5.00 -4.23 -7.19
CA GLN A 25 -6.20 -3.81 -6.47
C GLN A 25 -6.98 -4.98 -5.89
N CYS A 26 -7.18 -6.07 -6.66
CA CYS A 26 -7.90 -7.24 -6.15
C CYS A 26 -7.18 -7.91 -4.96
N GLU A 27 -5.85 -7.95 -4.99
CA GLU A 27 -5.00 -8.50 -3.93
C GLU A 27 -5.05 -7.65 -2.66
N VAL A 28 -5.22 -6.33 -2.81
CA VAL A 28 -5.41 -5.39 -1.71
C VAL A 28 -6.73 -5.64 -0.98
N PHE A 29 -7.82 -5.85 -1.70
CA PHE A 29 -9.11 -6.16 -1.07
C PHE A 29 -9.14 -7.55 -0.43
N GLU A 30 -8.44 -8.52 -1.01
CA GLU A 30 -8.24 -9.83 -0.37
C GLU A 30 -7.53 -9.68 0.99
N ALA A 31 -6.41 -8.93 1.02
CA ALA A 31 -5.66 -8.64 2.23
C ALA A 31 -6.50 -7.87 3.27
N ALA A 32 -7.32 -6.91 2.83
CA ALA A 32 -8.21 -6.17 3.70
C ALA A 32 -9.23 -7.08 4.40
N LEU A 33 -9.85 -8.02 3.65
CA LEU A 33 -10.80 -8.97 4.22
C LEU A 33 -10.13 -9.94 5.17
N GLN A 34 -8.90 -10.39 4.86
CA GLN A 34 -8.11 -11.21 5.77
C GLN A 34 -7.87 -10.46 7.09
N PHE A 35 -7.36 -9.22 7.02
CA PHE A 35 -7.10 -8.38 8.20
C PHE A 35 -8.38 -8.10 9.00
N THR A 36 -9.50 -7.86 8.32
CA THR A 36 -10.80 -7.66 8.99
C THR A 36 -11.23 -8.90 9.76
N ARG A 37 -11.03 -10.09 9.19
CA ARG A 37 -11.37 -11.36 9.84
C ARG A 37 -10.48 -11.67 11.04
N THR A 38 -9.23 -11.23 11.04
CA THR A 38 -8.29 -11.49 12.14
C THR A 38 -8.34 -10.42 13.23
N GLU A 39 -8.39 -9.14 12.85
CA GLU A 39 -8.28 -8.01 13.78
C GLU A 39 -9.62 -7.32 14.09
N GLY A 40 -10.69 -7.65 13.37
CA GLY A 40 -12.02 -7.03 13.54
C GLY A 40 -12.13 -5.60 13.04
N ILE A 41 -11.13 -5.09 12.32
CA ILE A 41 -11.09 -3.73 11.76
C ILE A 41 -11.19 -3.81 10.25
N LEU A 42 -12.19 -3.13 9.67
CA LEU A 42 -12.35 -3.01 8.22
C LEU A 42 -11.62 -1.73 7.72
N PRO A 43 -10.45 -1.86 7.08
CA PRO A 43 -9.60 -0.71 6.73
C PRO A 43 -10.16 0.08 5.54
N ALA A 44 -9.76 1.34 5.41
CA ALA A 44 -9.95 2.05 4.13
C ALA A 44 -9.18 1.35 2.99
N PRO A 45 -9.67 1.37 1.74
CA PRO A 45 -8.98 0.76 0.60
C PRO A 45 -7.53 1.23 0.41
N GLU A 46 -7.23 2.49 0.70
CA GLU A 46 -5.89 3.07 0.66
C GLU A 46 -4.99 2.43 1.73
N SER A 47 -5.50 2.30 2.97
CA SER A 47 -4.76 1.64 4.05
C SER A 47 -4.55 0.15 3.79
N ALA A 48 -5.46 -0.49 3.07
CA ALA A 48 -5.33 -1.90 2.70
C ALA A 48 -4.09 -2.18 1.84
N HIS A 49 -3.56 -1.19 1.12
CA HIS A 49 -2.29 -1.35 0.38
C HIS A 49 -1.12 -1.60 1.34
N ALA A 50 -1.08 -0.86 2.45
CA ALA A 50 -0.05 -1.05 3.47
C ALA A 50 -0.20 -2.39 4.19
N ILE A 51 -1.44 -2.82 4.42
CA ILE A 51 -1.74 -4.15 5.00
C ILE A 51 -1.26 -5.26 4.06
N ARG A 52 -1.53 -5.16 2.76
CA ARG A 52 -1.07 -6.16 1.78
C ARG A 52 0.46 -6.29 1.80
N ALA A 53 1.16 -5.17 1.74
CA ALA A 53 2.62 -5.16 1.82
C ALA A 53 3.14 -5.74 3.16
N ALA A 54 2.48 -5.44 4.27
CA ALA A 54 2.84 -5.99 5.57
C ALA A 54 2.65 -7.51 5.65
N ILE A 55 1.58 -8.06 5.06
CA ILE A 55 1.34 -9.51 4.96
C ILE A 55 2.43 -10.16 4.11
N ASP A 56 2.76 -9.60 2.95
CA ASP A 56 3.80 -10.14 2.07
C ASP A 56 5.17 -10.19 2.80
N GLN A 57 5.50 -9.14 3.56
CA GLN A 57 6.72 -9.10 4.37
C GLN A 57 6.72 -10.11 5.53
N ALA A 58 5.56 -10.37 6.14
CA ALA A 58 5.41 -11.37 7.19
C ALA A 58 5.57 -12.79 6.63
N ILE A 59 5.03 -13.06 5.44
CA ILE A 59 5.20 -14.34 4.74
C ILE A 59 6.68 -14.56 4.39
N GLU A 60 7.33 -13.54 3.82
CA GLU A 60 8.76 -13.60 3.47
C GLU A 60 9.64 -13.89 4.70
N ALA A 61 9.39 -13.20 5.83
CA ALA A 61 10.13 -13.42 7.07
C ALA A 61 9.92 -14.84 7.62
N ARG A 62 8.69 -15.36 7.54
CA ARG A 62 8.35 -16.74 7.93
C ARG A 62 9.10 -17.76 7.08
N GLU A 63 9.14 -17.57 5.76
CA GLU A 63 9.86 -18.45 4.83
C GLU A 63 11.37 -18.47 5.06
N LYS A 64 11.93 -17.32 5.46
CA LYS A 64 13.35 -17.19 5.83
C LYS A 64 13.66 -17.64 7.26
N GLY A 65 12.64 -17.91 8.08
CA GLY A 65 12.83 -18.25 9.50
C GLY A 65 13.33 -17.07 10.36
N GLU A 66 13.11 -15.84 9.91
CA GLU A 66 13.60 -14.62 10.56
C GLU A 66 12.52 -13.99 11.43
N LYS A 67 12.90 -13.48 12.61
CA LYS A 67 12.02 -12.59 13.39
C LYS A 67 12.08 -11.19 12.78
N ARG A 68 10.94 -10.69 12.32
CA ARG A 68 10.81 -9.35 11.71
C ARG A 68 9.74 -8.55 12.45
N VAL A 69 10.06 -7.29 12.75
CA VAL A 69 9.09 -6.31 13.24
C VAL A 69 8.64 -5.48 12.04
N ILE A 70 7.34 -5.43 11.79
CA ILE A 70 6.75 -4.72 10.66
C ILE A 70 5.86 -3.62 11.23
N LEU A 71 6.17 -2.37 10.86
CA LEU A 71 5.34 -1.21 11.15
C LEU A 71 4.67 -0.76 9.85
N PHE A 72 3.36 -0.60 9.87
CA PHE A 72 2.60 -0.05 8.76
C PHE A 72 1.58 0.98 9.28
N ASN A 73 1.13 1.86 8.39
CA ASN A 73 0.17 2.91 8.73
C ASN A 73 -1.26 2.47 8.36
N LEU A 74 -2.16 2.42 9.35
CA LEU A 74 -3.59 2.30 9.14
C LEU A 74 -4.19 3.72 9.10
N SER A 75 -4.16 4.33 7.93
CA SER A 75 -4.50 5.76 7.76
C SER A 75 -5.99 6.08 7.90
N GLY A 76 -6.90 5.12 7.70
CA GLY A 76 -8.33 5.38 7.71
C GLY A 76 -9.20 4.13 7.84
N HIS A 77 -10.49 4.37 8.07
CA HIS A 77 -11.53 3.34 8.19
C HIS A 77 -12.54 3.43 7.04
N VAL A 78 -13.20 2.32 6.73
CA VAL A 78 -14.04 2.11 5.54
C VAL A 78 -15.34 2.94 5.43
N PHE A 79 -15.64 3.84 6.36
CA PHE A 79 -17.02 4.36 6.53
C PHE A 79 -17.61 5.01 5.27
N LEU A 80 -16.78 5.63 4.44
CA LEU A 80 -17.20 6.26 3.18
C LEU A 80 -16.92 5.40 1.94
N ASP A 81 -16.23 4.27 2.09
CA ASP A 81 -15.67 3.46 1.00
C ASP A 81 -16.30 2.06 0.89
N LEU A 82 -17.42 1.82 1.56
CA LEU A 82 -18.16 0.54 1.51
C LEU A 82 -18.54 0.13 0.08
N ALA A 83 -18.76 1.10 -0.80
CA ALA A 83 -19.04 0.85 -2.21
C ALA A 83 -17.91 0.09 -2.92
N ALA A 84 -16.65 0.37 -2.58
CA ALA A 84 -15.50 -0.30 -3.16
C ALA A 84 -15.41 -1.78 -2.72
N TYR A 85 -15.71 -2.06 -1.44
CA TYR A 85 -15.82 -3.44 -0.94
C TYR A 85 -16.98 -4.20 -1.58
N ASN A 86 -18.13 -3.54 -1.76
CA ASN A 86 -19.26 -4.13 -2.48
C ASN A 86 -18.87 -4.47 -3.93
N GLN A 87 -18.10 -3.60 -4.59
CA GLN A 87 -17.62 -3.85 -5.94
C GLN A 87 -16.70 -5.06 -6.02
N TYR A 88 -15.80 -5.23 -5.04
CA TYR A 88 -14.95 -6.40 -4.94
C TYR A 88 -15.74 -7.70 -4.70
N LEU A 89 -16.69 -7.68 -3.76
CA LEU A 89 -17.44 -8.87 -3.36
C LEU A 89 -18.49 -9.32 -4.37
N HIS A 90 -19.15 -8.38 -5.05
CA HIS A 90 -20.37 -8.67 -5.81
C HIS A 90 -20.34 -8.21 -7.26
N ASN A 91 -19.53 -7.20 -7.61
CA ASN A 91 -19.57 -6.57 -8.94
C ASN A 91 -18.32 -6.82 -9.78
N GLY A 92 -17.50 -7.81 -9.40
CA GLY A 92 -16.38 -8.29 -10.22
C GLY A 92 -15.30 -7.24 -10.44
N MET A 93 -14.75 -6.70 -9.35
CA MET A 93 -13.57 -5.81 -9.42
C MET A 93 -12.43 -6.44 -10.24
N GLN A 94 -11.79 -5.62 -11.07
CA GLN A 94 -10.68 -6.01 -11.92
C GLN A 94 -9.49 -5.07 -11.69
N ASN A 95 -8.28 -5.61 -11.82
CA ASN A 95 -7.08 -4.80 -11.81
C ASN A 95 -7.05 -3.90 -13.05
N GLY A 96 -6.85 -2.61 -12.86
CA GLY A 96 -6.60 -1.68 -13.96
C GLY A 96 -5.30 -2.03 -14.67
N SER A 97 -5.31 -1.96 -16.00
CA SER A 97 -4.11 -1.95 -16.84
C SER A 97 -4.17 -0.75 -17.76
N VAL A 98 -3.01 -0.17 -18.05
CA VAL A 98 -2.89 0.93 -19.01
C VAL A 98 -2.12 0.40 -20.20
N ALA A 99 -2.69 0.53 -21.40
CA ALA A 99 -2.00 0.11 -22.61
C ALA A 99 -0.94 1.13 -23.00
N GLU A 100 0.20 0.66 -23.50
CA GLU A 100 1.33 1.51 -23.91
C GLU A 100 0.92 2.57 -24.95
N SER A 101 -0.01 2.21 -25.84
CA SER A 101 -0.58 3.13 -26.84
C SER A 101 -1.31 4.32 -26.23
N GLN A 102 -1.88 4.17 -25.03
CA GLN A 102 -2.56 5.26 -24.32
C GLN A 102 -1.56 6.21 -23.64
N LEU A 103 -0.33 5.76 -23.40
CA LEU A 103 0.74 6.54 -22.80
C LEU A 103 1.49 7.40 -23.82
N ALA A 104 1.62 6.92 -25.06
CA ALA A 104 2.44 7.52 -26.12
C ALA A 104 2.16 9.03 -26.35
N ASP A 105 0.89 9.43 -26.30
CA ASP A 105 0.47 10.81 -26.60
C ASP A 105 0.29 11.69 -25.34
N LEU A 106 0.54 11.17 -24.13
CA LEU A 106 0.33 11.93 -22.90
C LEU A 106 1.20 13.20 -22.85
N ALA A 107 2.46 13.10 -23.26
CA ALA A 107 3.39 14.23 -23.26
C ALA A 107 2.91 15.39 -24.14
N GLN A 108 2.16 15.11 -25.19
CA GLN A 108 1.61 16.13 -26.10
C GLN A 108 0.38 16.83 -25.52
N ARG A 109 -0.34 16.16 -24.61
CA ARG A 109 -1.57 16.64 -23.98
C ARG A 109 -1.33 17.42 -22.69
N LEU A 110 -0.11 17.37 -22.14
CA LEU A 110 0.24 18.10 -20.93
C LEU A 110 0.37 19.60 -21.21
N PRO A 111 -0.21 20.47 -20.35
CA PRO A 111 -0.03 21.90 -20.46
C PRO A 111 1.45 22.26 -20.26
N LYS A 112 2.01 23.05 -21.18
CA LYS A 112 3.40 23.52 -21.10
C LYS A 112 3.48 24.68 -20.10
N VAL A 113 4.05 24.44 -18.94
CA VAL A 113 4.31 25.45 -17.92
C VAL A 113 5.78 25.88 -18.00
N LYS A 114 6.03 27.19 -18.14
CA LYS A 114 7.38 27.73 -17.96
C LYS A 114 7.64 27.84 -16.46
N LEU A 115 8.70 27.20 -15.99
CA LEU A 115 9.24 27.45 -14.66
C LEU A 115 10.11 28.70 -14.77
N GLU A 116 9.67 29.79 -14.15
CA GLU A 116 10.48 31.00 -13.95
C GLU A 116 11.38 30.84 -12.72
#